data_AF-A0A0Q9QV43-F1
#
_entry.id   AF-A0A0Q9QV43-F1
#
_cell.length_a   1.000
_cell.length_b   1.000
_cell.length_c   1.000
_cell.angle_alpha   90.00
_cell.angle_beta   90.00
_cell.angle_gamma   90.00
#
_symmetry.space_group_name_H-M   'P 1'
#
loop_
_entity.id
_entity.type
_entity.pdbx_description
1 polymer ?
#
loop_
_entity_poly.entity_id
_entity_poly.type
_entity_poly.pdbx_seq_one_letter_code
_entity_poly.pdbx_strand_id
1 'polypeptide(L)'
;MASSSSNNSSKVWSVFSLAAALGAAAVAKKGLNTTWRAATGKNPPANPADPDVDVWEAVAWAAVSGTLIAIARMLATRRAANYYTRSTGHLPPGLQKDDQDADKAPTPTS
;
A
#
# COMPACT_ATOMS: atom_id res chain seq x y z
N MET A 1 33.29 15.08 22.81
CA MET A 1 32.01 15.82 22.83
C MET A 1 31.44 15.82 21.42
N ALA A 2 30.38 15.06 21.13
CA ALA A 2 29.44 15.28 20.02
C ALA A 2 28.45 14.10 19.92
N SER A 3 27.37 14.15 20.70
CA SER A 3 26.21 13.28 20.51
C SER A 3 24.96 14.06 20.93
N SER A 4 24.45 14.95 20.07
CA SER A 4 23.14 15.60 20.34
C SER A 4 22.47 16.32 19.14
N SER A 5 22.63 15.86 17.89
CA SER A 5 21.97 16.50 16.72
C SER A 5 21.01 15.60 15.90
N SER A 6 20.65 14.42 16.42
CA SER A 6 19.75 13.46 15.77
C SER A 6 18.26 13.60 16.17
N ASN A 7 17.88 14.55 17.02
CA ASN A 7 16.50 14.65 17.53
C ASN A 7 15.58 15.60 16.75
N ASN A 8 16.11 16.60 16.03
CA ASN A 8 15.29 17.58 15.29
C ASN A 8 15.00 17.15 13.86
N SER A 9 16.00 16.60 13.14
CA SER A 9 15.81 16.10 11.78
C SER A 9 14.82 14.93 11.73
N SER A 10 14.97 13.97 12.67
CA SER A 10 14.06 12.82 12.82
C SER A 10 12.62 13.25 13.08
N LYS A 11 12.42 14.26 13.94
CA LYS A 11 11.07 14.75 14.30
C LYS A 11 10.42 15.54 13.18
N VAL A 12 11.18 16.41 12.48
CA VAL A 12 10.69 17.11 11.29
C VAL A 12 10.35 16.12 10.18
N TRP A 13 11.19 15.11 9.96
CA TRP A 13 10.93 14.05 9.01
C TRP A 13 9.69 13.22 9.37
N SER A 14 9.50 12.86 10.65
CA SER A 14 8.31 12.15 11.11
C SER A 14 7.03 12.97 10.93
N VAL A 15 7.06 14.27 11.28
CA VAL A 15 5.92 15.17 11.11
C VAL A 15 5.59 15.33 9.62
N PHE A 16 6.61 15.52 8.78
CA PHE A 16 6.43 15.60 7.33
C PHE A 16 5.86 14.30 6.76
N SER A 17 6.38 13.14 7.18
CA SER A 17 5.89 11.83 6.74
C SER A 17 4.44 11.59 7.16
N LEU A 18 4.08 11.98 8.38
CA LEU A 18 2.70 11.92 8.86
C LEU A 18 1.78 12.84 8.04
N ALA A 19 2.19 14.09 7.81
CA ALA A 19 1.43 15.03 7.00
C ALA A 19 1.26 14.53 5.56
N ALA A 20 2.31 13.97 4.97
CA ALA A 20 2.27 13.36 3.64
C ALA A 20 1.34 12.14 3.60
N ALA A 21 1.38 11.26 4.61
CA ALA A 21 0.48 10.12 4.73
C ALA A 21 -0.98 10.56 4.85
N LEU A 22 -1.27 11.55 5.69
CA LEU A 22 -2.61 12.12 5.84
C LEU A 22 -3.10 12.77 4.55
N GLY A 23 -2.24 13.53 3.87
CA GLY A 23 -2.56 14.13 2.57
C GLY A 23 -2.85 13.08 1.50
N ALA A 24 -2.01 12.05 1.39
CA ALA A 24 -2.22 10.93 0.48
C ALA A 24 -3.52 10.19 0.79
N ALA A 25 -3.80 9.93 2.07
CA ALA A 25 -5.06 9.30 2.49
C ALA A 25 -6.29 10.16 2.13
N ALA A 26 -6.23 11.48 2.30
CA ALA A 26 -7.31 12.38 1.94
C ALA A 26 -7.58 12.39 0.42
N VAL A 27 -6.53 12.45 -0.39
CA VAL A 27 -6.63 12.39 -1.86
C VAL A 27 -7.19 11.04 -2.32
N ALA A 28 -6.66 9.94 -1.77
CA ALA A 28 -7.14 8.59 -2.07
C ALA A 28 -8.63 8.44 -1.72
N LYS A 29 -9.05 8.90 -0.53
CA LYS A 29 -10.46 8.87 -0.10
C LYS A 29 -11.37 9.67 -1.03
N LYS A 30 -10.93 10.85 -1.46
CA LYS A 30 -11.69 11.68 -2.40
C LYS A 30 -11.81 11.00 -3.76
N GLY A 31 -10.72 10.44 -4.28
CA GLY A 31 -10.73 9.68 -5.54
C GLY A 31 -11.68 8.49 -5.47
N LEU A 32 -11.57 7.67 -4.42
CA LEU A 32 -12.44 6.52 -4.21
C LEU A 32 -13.92 6.91 -4.14
N ASN A 33 -14.24 7.97 -3.38
CA ASN A 33 -15.61 8.47 -3.27
C ASN A 33 -16.16 8.97 -4.61
N THR A 34 -15.35 9.71 -5.38
CA THR A 34 -15.75 10.22 -6.69
C THR A 34 -15.95 9.08 -7.68
N THR A 35 -15.02 8.12 -7.75
CA THR A 35 -15.12 6.95 -8.63
C THR A 35 -16.35 6.12 -8.29
N TRP A 36 -16.63 5.88 -7.01
CA TRP A 36 -17.80 5.10 -6.60
C TRP A 36 -19.11 5.81 -6.95
N ARG A 37 -19.22 7.11 -6.65
CA ARG A 37 -20.38 7.93 -7.02
C ARG A 37 -20.59 7.97 -8.53
N ALA A 38 -19.51 8.07 -9.31
CA ALA A 38 -19.61 8.04 -10.77
C ALA A 38 -20.07 6.69 -11.31
N ALA A 39 -19.59 5.58 -10.73
CA ALA A 39 -19.92 4.23 -11.18
C ALA A 39 -21.31 3.75 -10.73
N THR A 40 -21.73 4.10 -9.51
CA THR A 40 -22.96 3.55 -8.88
C THR A 40 -24.06 4.59 -8.68
N GLY A 41 -23.76 5.88 -8.80
CA GLY A 41 -24.68 6.98 -8.47
C GLY A 41 -24.95 7.15 -6.97
N LYS A 42 -24.35 6.30 -6.11
CA LYS A 42 -24.64 6.22 -4.67
C LYS A 42 -23.44 6.65 -3.84
N ASN A 43 -23.68 6.95 -2.56
CA ASN A 43 -22.59 7.15 -1.61
C ASN A 43 -21.86 5.82 -1.37
N PRO A 44 -20.52 5.84 -1.22
CA PRO A 44 -19.76 4.64 -0.91
C PRO A 44 -20.15 4.07 0.46
N PRO A 45 -20.34 2.73 0.57
CA PRO A 45 -20.60 2.05 1.84
C PRO A 45 -19.32 2.09 2.67
N ALA A 46 -19.10 3.22 3.33
CA ALA A 46 -17.89 3.50 4.09
C ALA A 46 -18.10 3.31 5.60
N ASN A 47 -19.32 2.97 6.03
CA ASN A 47 -19.65 2.79 7.43
C ASN A 47 -19.94 1.32 7.73
N PRO A 48 -18.96 0.56 8.26
CA PRO A 48 -19.16 -0.84 8.66
C PRO A 48 -20.10 -1.01 9.86
N ALA A 49 -20.52 0.08 10.51
CA ALA A 49 -21.51 0.10 11.58
C ALA A 49 -22.92 0.49 11.09
N ASP A 50 -23.12 0.62 9.77
CA ASP A 50 -24.42 0.92 9.18
C ASP A 50 -25.23 -0.38 9.02
N PRO A 51 -26.32 -0.58 9.79
CA PRO A 51 -27.11 -1.81 9.74
C PRO A 51 -27.90 -1.98 8.43
N ASP A 52 -27.96 -0.95 7.59
CA ASP A 52 -28.61 -0.98 6.26
C ASP A 52 -27.67 -1.43 5.13
N VAL A 53 -26.40 -1.74 5.41
CA VAL A 53 -25.46 -2.31 4.43
C VAL A 53 -25.49 -3.83 4.56
N ASP A 54 -25.97 -4.52 3.52
CA ASP A 54 -25.95 -5.98 3.47
C ASP A 54 -24.50 -6.47 3.59
N VAL A 55 -24.25 -7.43 4.48
CA VAL A 55 -22.90 -7.99 4.74
C VAL A 55 -22.24 -8.47 3.45
N TRP A 56 -23.03 -8.96 2.50
CA TRP A 56 -22.56 -9.36 1.17
C TRP A 56 -22.02 -8.20 0.32
N GLU A 57 -22.66 -7.03 0.35
CA GLU A 57 -22.18 -5.84 -0.38
C GLU A 57 -20.84 -5.35 0.20
N ALA A 58 -20.70 -5.38 1.53
CA ALA A 58 -19.44 -5.05 2.20
C ALA A 58 -18.32 -6.03 1.83
N VAL A 59 -18.61 -7.33 1.79
CA VAL A 59 -17.64 -8.37 1.37
C VAL A 59 -17.25 -8.21 -0.09
N ALA A 60 -18.21 -7.99 -0.99
CA ALA A 60 -17.95 -7.77 -2.41
C ALA A 60 -17.07 -6.52 -2.62
N TRP A 61 -17.38 -5.43 -1.92
CA TRP A 61 -16.59 -4.20 -1.96
C TRP A 61 -15.17 -4.41 -1.42
N ALA A 62 -15.02 -5.12 -0.31
CA ALA A 62 -13.72 -5.44 0.28
C ALA A 62 -12.88 -6.34 -0.63
N ALA A 63 -13.47 -7.37 -1.25
CA ALA A 63 -12.79 -8.27 -2.16
C ALA A 63 -12.27 -7.54 -3.41
N VAL A 64 -13.13 -6.72 -4.04
CA VAL A 64 -12.76 -5.94 -5.22
C VAL A 64 -11.70 -4.89 -4.87
N SER A 65 -11.94 -4.09 -3.83
CA SER A 65 -11.02 -3.03 -3.42
C SER A 65 -9.68 -3.59 -2.96
N GLY A 66 -9.69 -4.66 -2.16
CA GLY A 66 -8.50 -5.34 -1.67
C GLY A 66 -7.65 -5.90 -2.82
N THR A 67 -8.30 -6.54 -3.80
CA THR A 67 -7.61 -7.07 -5.00
C THR A 67 -6.97 -5.95 -5.81
N LEU A 68 -7.70 -4.86 -6.06
CA LEU A 68 -7.17 -3.72 -6.80
C LEU A 68 -5.99 -3.05 -6.08
N ILE A 69 -6.09 -2.88 -4.76
CA ILE A 69 -5.00 -2.33 -3.94
C ILE A 69 -3.77 -3.24 -3.99
N ALA A 70 -3.95 -4.55 -3.90
CA ALA A 70 -2.86 -5.52 -3.98
C ALA A 70 -2.13 -5.45 -5.34
N ILE A 71 -2.89 -5.40 -6.44
CA ILE A 71 -2.33 -5.26 -7.79
C ILE A 71 -1.59 -3.91 -7.93
N ALA A 72 -2.19 -2.82 -7.47
CA ALA A 72 -1.57 -1.50 -7.51
C ALA A 72 -0.24 -1.48 -6.74
N ARG A 73 -0.21 -2.07 -5.53
CA ARG A 73 1.00 -2.21 -4.73
C ARG A 73 2.06 -3.02 -5.44
N MET A 74 1.69 -4.18 -6.01
CA MET A 74 2.62 -5.03 -6.77
C MET A 74 3.26 -4.25 -7.93
N LEU A 75 2.44 -3.56 -8.73
CA LEU A 75 2.92 -2.78 -9.87
C LEU A 75 3.80 -1.60 -9.42
N ALA A 76 3.42 -0.90 -8.36
CA ALA A 76 4.19 0.21 -7.80
C ALA A 76 5.56 -0.27 -7.31
N THR A 77 5.62 -1.34 -6.52
CA THR A 77 6.88 -1.91 -6.03
C THR A 77 7.75 -2.40 -7.18
N ARG A 78 7.16 -3.07 -8.17
CA ARG A 78 7.90 -3.54 -9.36
C ARG A 78 8.48 -2.36 -10.16
N ARG A 79 7.73 -1.27 -10.28
CA ARG A 79 8.17 -0.07 -11.02
C ARG A 79 9.21 0.72 -10.25
N ALA A 80 9.10 0.81 -8.93
CA ALA A 80 10.13 1.38 -8.07
C ALA A 80 11.45 0.58 -8.17
N ALA A 81 11.37 -0.76 -8.12
CA ALA A 81 12.54 -1.63 -8.31
C ALA A 81 13.18 -1.43 -9.69
N ASN A 82 12.37 -1.42 -10.76
CA ASN A 82 12.86 -1.17 -12.12
C ASN A 82 13.43 0.24 -12.32
N TYR A 83 12.85 1.24 -11.66
CA TYR A 83 13.37 2.61 -11.73
C TYR A 83 14.71 2.72 -11.02
N TYR A 84 14.84 2.09 -9.84
CA TYR A 84 16.09 2.02 -9.10
C TYR A 84 17.18 1.30 -9.91
N THR A 85 16.89 0.12 -10.48
CA THR A 85 17.87 -0.61 -11.31
C THR A 85 18.29 0.18 -12.55
N ARG A 86 17.36 0.93 -13.15
CA ARG A 86 17.62 1.76 -14.33
C ARG A 86 18.39 3.04 -13.99
N SER A 87 18.30 3.55 -12.76
CA SER A 87 19.00 4.77 -12.33
C SER A 87 20.34 4.51 -11.66
N THR A 88 20.54 3.36 -11.01
CA THR A 88 21.79 3.04 -10.29
C THR A 88 22.64 1.97 -10.96
N GLY A 89 22.15 1.28 -12.00
CA GLY A 89 22.89 0.25 -12.75
C GLY A 89 23.14 -1.05 -11.97
N HIS A 90 22.71 -1.12 -10.70
CA HIS A 90 22.89 -2.25 -9.81
C HIS A 90 21.57 -2.59 -9.10
N LEU A 91 21.29 -3.87 -8.89
CA LEU A 91 20.09 -4.32 -8.17
C LEU A 91 20.16 -3.85 -6.70
N PRO A 92 19.08 -3.28 -6.13
CA PRO A 92 19.06 -2.86 -4.73
C PRO A 92 19.33 -4.08 -3.82
N PRO A 93 20.22 -3.96 -2.82
CA PRO A 93 20.51 -5.06 -1.90
C PRO A 93 19.25 -5.44 -1.13
N GLY A 94 18.82 -6.70 -1.24
CA GLY A 94 17.64 -7.25 -0.57
C GLY A 94 16.55 -7.77 -1.51
N LEU A 95 16.64 -7.56 -2.84
CA LEU A 95 15.75 -8.20 -3.82
C LEU A 95 16.30 -9.59 -4.16
N GLN A 96 16.34 -10.49 -3.17
CA GLN A 96 16.54 -11.91 -3.44
C GLN A 96 15.35 -12.40 -4.27
N LYS A 97 15.65 -13.13 -5.33
CA LYS A 97 14.64 -13.86 -6.08
C LYS A 97 14.10 -14.89 -5.09
N ASP A 98 12.83 -14.79 -4.70
CA ASP A 98 12.21 -15.90 -3.99
C ASP A 98 12.34 -17.11 -4.91
N ASP A 99 13.06 -18.15 -4.47
CA ASP A 99 13.21 -19.40 -5.20
C ASP A 99 11.85 -20.12 -5.15
N GLN A 100 10.94 -19.71 -6.03
CA GLN A 100 9.58 -20.23 -6.19
C GLN A 100 9.56 -21.65 -6.82
N ASP A 101 10.72 -22.31 -6.93
CA ASP A 101 10.83 -23.71 -7.35
C ASP A 101 10.43 -24.59 -6.16
N ALA A 102 9.21 -25.13 -6.22
CA ALA A 102 8.70 -26.07 -5.21
C ALA A 102 9.62 -27.30 -5.02
N ASP A 103 10.32 -27.70 -6.09
CA ASP A 103 11.27 -28.82 -6.09
C ASP A 103 12.60 -28.51 -5.37
N LYS A 104 12.88 -27.24 -5.08
CA LYS A 104 14.09 -26.79 -4.35
C LYS A 104 13.79 -26.27 -2.94
N ALA A 105 12.52 -26.25 -2.53
CA ALA A 105 12.15 -25.86 -1.18
C ALA A 105 12.65 -26.92 -0.19
N PRO A 106 13.48 -26.57 0.81
CA PRO A 106 13.89 -27.53 1.84
C PRO A 106 12.63 -28.03 2.56
N THR A 107 12.43 -29.34 2.58
CA THR A 107 11.31 -29.97 3.27
C THR A 107 11.29 -29.50 4.72
N PRO A 108 10.19 -28.89 5.20
CA PRO A 108 10.08 -28.49 6.59
C PRO A 108 10.12 -29.75 7.46
N THR A 109 11.26 -29.99 8.11
CA THR A 109 11.40 -31.01 9.14
C THR A 109 10.52 -30.61 10.31
N SER A 110 9.47 -31.40 10.55
CA SER A 110 8.63 -31.33 11.76
C SER A 110 9.41 -31.81 12.99
#